data_AF-A0A5T2M7L8-F1
#
_entry.id   AF-A0A5T2M7L8-F1
#
_cell.length_a   1.000
_cell.length_b   1.000
_cell.length_c   1.000
_cell.angle_alpha   90.00
_cell.angle_beta   90.00
_cell.angle_gamma   90.00
#
_symmetry.space_group_name_H-M   'P 1'
#
loop_
_entity.id
_entity.type
_entity.pdbx_description
1 polymer ?
#
loop_
_entity_poly.entity_id
_entity_poly.type
_entity_poly.pdbx_seq_one_letter_code
_entity_poly.pdbx_strand_id
1 'polypeptide(L)'
;MVLQVKVGLLLVGAWMPQIIQDGVQKITRGGGNSGTIGGSHGGNGGGQSGNQSGGVNLSLTPEAQASVAYGAPMNISLIDGMWGLSVFRAAPVQEAIAAALAKLEQGLVSALPYAGRLLGVTVGALVPSPIAKDDPKMMSRIVTTLPADKVTHTVPAALPTQPATVVHSRVTDVVQDDKQHLAVVKSPTVPMRVPVVSAKPTKRPGVYTASVVPGMPDIHVRVQDGKPATLSQPKGVTPERGDTKPAGFTAGGNTHDAIIHFPPESKTGPIYVSVIDVLTPEQVKKRQAEENRRQQEWDATHPIEVAEREVAEAVKGV
;
A
#
# COMPACT_ATOMS: atom_id res chain seq x y z
N MET A 1 -12.28 -29.50 -50.71
CA MET A 1 -11.40 -30.34 -49.89
C MET A 1 -11.20 -29.61 -48.57
N VAL A 2 -11.81 -30.12 -47.51
CA VAL A 2 -11.93 -29.50 -46.18
C VAL A 2 -10.62 -29.73 -45.42
N LEU A 3 -10.03 -28.70 -44.81
CA LEU A 3 -8.88 -28.86 -43.91
C LEU A 3 -9.29 -28.52 -42.48
N GLN A 4 -9.22 -29.53 -41.62
CA GLN A 4 -9.61 -29.51 -40.22
C GLN A 4 -8.65 -28.73 -39.33
N VAL A 5 -9.25 -28.04 -38.36
CA VAL A 5 -8.62 -27.44 -37.18
C VAL A 5 -8.34 -28.54 -36.15
N LYS A 6 -7.10 -28.64 -35.66
CA LYS A 6 -6.73 -29.47 -34.51
C LYS A 6 -6.66 -28.58 -33.26
N VAL A 7 -7.62 -28.76 -32.36
CA VAL A 7 -7.63 -28.19 -31.01
C VAL A 7 -6.83 -29.10 -30.09
N GLY A 8 -5.78 -28.56 -29.47
CA GLY A 8 -5.00 -29.23 -28.42
C GLY A 8 -5.47 -28.79 -27.04
N LEU A 9 -6.20 -29.68 -26.37
CA LEU A 9 -6.66 -29.57 -24.98
C LEU A 9 -5.50 -29.95 -24.04
N LEU A 10 -5.13 -29.09 -23.09
CA LEU A 10 -4.20 -29.44 -22.02
C LEU A 10 -4.80 -29.09 -20.65
N LEU A 11 -4.86 -30.13 -19.82
CA LEU A 11 -5.59 -30.24 -18.57
C LEU A 11 -5.08 -29.30 -17.47
N VAL A 12 -6.04 -28.67 -16.79
CA VAL A 12 -5.85 -27.94 -15.53
C VAL A 12 -5.84 -28.97 -14.39
N GLY A 13 -4.69 -29.13 -13.74
CA GLY A 13 -4.56 -29.91 -12.50
C GLY A 13 -5.00 -29.08 -11.30
N ALA A 14 -6.10 -29.50 -10.66
CA ALA A 14 -6.62 -28.93 -9.42
C ALA A 14 -5.67 -29.21 -8.24
N TRP A 15 -5.35 -28.17 -7.47
CA TRP A 15 -4.76 -28.28 -6.13
C TRP A 15 -5.80 -27.82 -5.11
N MET A 16 -6.37 -28.77 -4.37
CA MET A 16 -7.19 -28.51 -3.18
C MET A 16 -6.26 -28.32 -1.96
N PRO A 17 -6.50 -27.34 -1.07
CA PRO A 17 -5.84 -27.28 0.21
C PRO A 17 -6.50 -28.25 1.21
N GLN A 18 -5.67 -29.12 1.78
CA GLN A 18 -6.03 -30.13 2.76
C GLN A 18 -6.21 -29.48 4.14
N ILE A 19 -7.41 -29.64 4.71
CA ILE A 19 -7.76 -29.23 6.07
C ILE A 19 -7.00 -30.13 7.06
N ILE A 20 -6.15 -29.55 7.90
CA ILE A 20 -5.58 -30.25 9.06
C ILE A 20 -6.43 -29.91 10.29
N GLN A 21 -7.10 -30.93 10.81
CA GLN A 21 -7.72 -30.96 12.12
C GLN A 21 -6.65 -31.35 13.15
N ASP A 22 -6.28 -30.43 14.05
CA ASP A 22 -5.44 -30.77 15.19
C ASP A 22 -6.29 -31.42 16.29
N GLY A 23 -6.20 -32.75 16.34
CA GLY A 23 -6.69 -33.58 17.43
C GLY A 23 -5.77 -33.51 18.64
N VAL A 24 -6.40 -33.32 19.81
CA VAL A 24 -5.80 -33.42 21.14
C VAL A 24 -5.16 -34.80 21.33
N GLN A 25 -3.84 -34.85 21.55
CA GLN A 25 -3.19 -36.02 22.16
C GLN A 25 -2.45 -35.64 23.44
N LYS A 26 -3.02 -36.10 24.55
CA LYS A 26 -2.37 -36.25 25.86
C LYS A 26 -1.17 -37.19 25.74
N ILE A 27 0.01 -36.74 26.16
CA ILE A 27 1.13 -37.62 26.47
C ILE A 27 1.19 -37.77 27.99
N THR A 28 0.85 -38.96 28.47
CA THR A 28 1.08 -39.43 29.84
C THR A 28 2.41 -40.18 29.86
N ARG A 29 3.35 -39.79 30.72
CA ARG A 29 4.44 -40.66 31.19
C ARG A 29 4.49 -40.58 32.72
N GLY A 30 4.40 -41.74 33.35
CA GLY A 30 4.47 -41.92 34.80
C GLY A 30 5.84 -42.41 35.27
N GLY A 31 5.97 -42.43 36.60
CA GLY A 31 7.08 -42.98 37.40
C GLY A 31 8.01 -41.88 37.92
N GLY A 32 8.29 -41.69 39.20
CA GLY A 32 8.02 -42.48 40.40
C GLY A 32 9.21 -42.37 41.38
N ASN A 33 9.00 -41.61 42.46
CA ASN A 33 9.54 -41.75 43.82
C ASN A 33 11.03 -41.45 44.19
N SER A 34 11.19 -40.55 45.18
CA SER A 34 11.86 -40.76 46.49
C SER A 34 12.64 -39.53 47.00
N GLY A 35 12.47 -39.17 48.29
CA GLY A 35 13.55 -38.54 49.07
C GLY A 35 13.27 -37.21 49.79
N THR A 36 12.53 -37.30 50.90
CA THR A 36 12.50 -36.52 52.16
C THR A 36 13.61 -35.49 52.47
N ILE A 37 13.23 -34.30 52.99
CA ILE A 37 13.59 -33.68 54.31
C ILE A 37 13.55 -32.12 54.26
N GLY A 38 12.65 -31.55 55.07
CA GLY A 38 12.91 -30.49 56.06
C GLY A 38 13.36 -29.09 55.62
N GLY A 39 12.54 -28.08 55.93
CA GLY A 39 12.99 -26.68 55.97
C GLY A 39 11.86 -25.66 55.98
N SER A 40 11.29 -25.40 57.15
CA SER A 40 10.52 -24.18 57.45
C SER A 40 11.32 -22.94 57.01
N HIS A 41 10.69 -21.92 56.42
CA HIS A 41 10.88 -20.47 56.66
C HIS A 41 9.89 -19.69 55.77
N GLY A 42 9.08 -18.85 56.40
CA GLY A 42 8.09 -18.01 55.75
C GLY A 42 8.68 -16.91 54.88
N GLY A 43 7.85 -16.42 53.95
CA GLY A 43 8.17 -15.28 53.09
C GLY A 43 7.06 -15.05 52.09
N ASN A 44 6.05 -14.29 52.50
CA ASN A 44 4.97 -13.79 51.67
C ASN A 44 5.54 -12.83 50.61
N GLY A 45 5.30 -13.09 49.34
CA GLY A 45 5.81 -12.27 48.24
C GLY A 45 5.36 -12.82 46.89
N GLY A 46 4.07 -12.67 46.61
CA GLY A 46 3.49 -12.99 45.31
C GLY A 46 4.10 -12.14 44.21
N GLY A 47 5.18 -12.64 43.61
CA GLY A 47 5.66 -12.17 42.31
C GLY A 47 4.79 -12.82 41.24
N GLN A 48 3.66 -12.19 40.91
CA GLN A 48 3.05 -12.46 39.60
C GLN A 48 4.14 -12.21 38.56
N SER A 49 4.56 -13.28 37.88
CA SER A 49 5.30 -13.18 36.64
C SER A 49 4.34 -12.63 35.58
N GLY A 50 4.12 -11.32 35.66
CA GLY A 50 3.44 -10.56 34.63
C GLY A 50 4.31 -10.65 33.38
N ASN A 51 3.82 -11.38 32.39
CA ASN A 51 4.34 -11.42 31.04
C ASN A 51 4.23 -10.01 30.45
N GLN A 52 5.15 -9.11 30.82
CA GLN A 52 5.26 -7.79 30.22
C GLN A 52 5.86 -7.99 28.83
N SER A 53 4.96 -8.17 27.85
CA SER A 53 5.25 -7.82 26.46
C SER A 53 5.70 -6.35 26.48
N GLY A 54 7.02 -6.13 26.46
CA GLY A 54 7.61 -4.81 26.40
C GLY A 54 7.17 -4.16 25.09
N GLY A 55 6.17 -3.28 25.16
CA GLY A 55 5.72 -2.51 24.02
C GLY A 55 6.89 -1.73 23.42
N VAL A 56 7.01 -1.75 22.09
CA VAL A 56 8.06 -1.00 21.39
C VAL A 56 7.85 0.49 21.61
N ASN A 57 8.88 1.20 22.07
CA ASN A 57 8.79 2.64 22.26
C ASN A 57 8.90 3.37 20.92
N LEU A 58 7.75 3.80 20.39
CA LEU A 58 7.63 4.43 19.07
C LEU A 58 8.20 5.86 19.01
N SER A 59 8.42 6.52 20.15
CA SER A 59 9.17 7.77 20.21
C SER A 59 10.69 7.56 20.18
N LEU A 60 11.17 6.33 20.32
CA LEU A 60 12.59 5.99 20.13
C LEU A 60 12.83 5.20 18.85
N THR A 61 11.80 4.49 18.36
CA THR A 61 11.84 3.62 17.19
C THR A 61 10.63 3.84 16.29
N PRO A 62 10.47 5.05 15.72
CA PRO A 62 9.35 5.37 14.83
C PRO A 62 9.23 4.42 13.63
N GLU A 63 10.33 3.84 13.15
CA GLU A 63 10.33 2.82 12.08
C GLU A 63 9.63 1.50 12.46
N ALA A 64 9.30 1.30 13.74
CA ALA A 64 8.62 0.11 14.22
C ALA A 64 7.09 0.28 14.26
N GLN A 65 6.55 1.46 13.92
CA GLN A 65 5.09 1.66 13.86
C GLN A 65 4.40 0.70 12.88
N ALA A 66 5.07 0.39 11.76
CA ALA A 66 4.58 -0.55 10.77
C ALA A 66 5.73 -1.41 10.22
N SER A 67 5.44 -2.70 9.97
CA SER A 67 6.35 -3.64 9.32
C SER A 67 5.64 -4.22 8.10
N VAL A 68 6.09 -3.87 6.90
CA VAL A 68 5.30 -4.09 5.67
C VAL A 68 6.10 -4.73 4.54
N ALA A 69 5.40 -5.52 3.74
CA ALA A 69 5.85 -5.88 2.41
C ALA A 69 5.50 -4.77 1.41
N TYR A 70 6.20 -4.74 0.27
CA TYR A 70 5.84 -3.83 -0.82
C TYR A 70 4.39 -4.00 -1.26
N GLY A 71 3.71 -2.89 -1.54
CA GLY A 71 2.32 -2.83 -2.00
C GLY A 71 1.27 -3.05 -0.92
N ALA A 72 1.65 -3.37 0.32
CA ALA A 72 0.71 -3.38 1.44
C ALA A 72 0.41 -1.92 1.85
N PRO A 73 -0.86 -1.50 2.01
CA PRO A 73 -1.18 -0.24 2.66
C PRO A 73 -1.06 -0.36 4.18
N MET A 74 -0.73 0.74 4.86
CA MET A 74 -0.57 0.79 6.33
C MET A 74 -0.95 2.15 6.89
N ASN A 75 -1.46 2.19 8.12
CA ASN A 75 -1.69 3.44 8.84
C ASN A 75 -0.41 3.85 9.55
N ILE A 76 0.02 5.09 9.35
CA ILE A 76 1.15 5.69 10.07
C ILE A 76 0.72 7.07 10.58
N SER A 77 1.08 7.40 11.82
CA SER A 77 0.76 8.68 12.45
C SER A 77 1.99 9.27 13.15
N LEU A 78 1.94 10.57 13.41
CA LEU A 78 2.96 11.23 14.23
C LEU A 78 2.75 10.83 15.69
N ILE A 79 3.77 10.21 16.27
CA ILE A 79 3.88 9.88 17.69
C ILE A 79 5.09 10.66 18.21
N ASP A 80 4.85 11.61 19.11
CA ASP A 80 5.87 12.54 19.63
C ASP A 80 6.66 13.25 18.51
N GLY A 81 5.97 13.65 17.45
CA GLY A 81 6.56 14.34 16.30
C GLY A 81 7.37 13.44 15.36
N MET A 82 7.36 12.12 15.56
CA MET A 82 8.07 11.16 14.72
C MET A 82 7.14 10.08 14.16
N TRP A 83 7.53 9.54 13.01
CA TRP A 83 6.77 8.54 12.29
C TRP A 83 7.66 7.78 11.33
N GLY A 84 7.28 6.56 11.02
CA GLY A 84 8.13 5.69 10.22
C GLY A 84 7.58 4.29 10.00
N LEU A 85 8.32 3.53 9.21
CA LEU A 85 8.01 2.15 8.87
C LEU A 85 9.27 1.34 8.56
N SER A 86 9.11 0.04 8.68
CA SER A 86 10.03 -0.98 8.22
C SER A 86 9.50 -1.63 6.95
N VAL A 87 10.29 -1.60 5.87
CA VAL A 87 9.94 -2.20 4.58
C VAL A 87 10.77 -3.46 4.36
N PHE A 88 10.10 -4.58 4.14
CA PHE A 88 10.69 -5.89 3.92
C PHE A 88 10.78 -6.19 2.42
N ARG A 89 12.01 -6.38 1.91
CA ARG A 89 12.27 -6.43 0.46
C ARG A 89 12.26 -7.81 -0.18
N ALA A 90 12.25 -8.90 0.60
CA ALA A 90 12.23 -10.26 0.03
C ALA A 90 10.81 -10.75 -0.28
N ALA A 91 9.78 -10.04 0.17
CA ALA A 91 8.39 -10.33 -0.19
C ALA A 91 8.08 -9.76 -1.59
N PRO A 92 7.32 -10.49 -2.43
CA PRO A 92 6.78 -9.90 -3.65
C PRO A 92 5.84 -8.74 -3.32
N VAL A 93 5.62 -7.86 -4.30
CA VAL A 93 4.58 -6.83 -4.22
C VAL A 93 3.23 -7.51 -3.94
N GLN A 94 2.46 -6.96 -3.00
CA GLN A 94 1.15 -7.51 -2.63
C GLN A 94 0.22 -7.63 -3.84
N GLU A 95 -0.58 -8.70 -3.84
CA GLU A 95 -1.38 -9.15 -4.98
C GLU A 95 -2.29 -8.05 -5.53
N ALA A 96 -2.95 -7.26 -4.67
CA ALA A 96 -3.87 -6.22 -5.13
C ALA A 96 -3.16 -5.15 -5.98
N ILE A 97 -2.00 -4.65 -5.54
CA ILE A 97 -1.22 -3.66 -6.30
C ILE A 97 -0.58 -4.30 -7.53
N ALA A 98 -0.04 -5.52 -7.40
CA ALA A 98 0.55 -6.24 -8.52
C ALA A 98 -0.47 -6.50 -9.65
N ALA A 99 -1.68 -6.92 -9.28
CA ALA A 99 -2.78 -7.13 -10.22
C ALA A 99 -3.25 -5.82 -10.86
N ALA A 100 -3.33 -4.72 -10.09
CA ALA A 100 -3.68 -3.42 -10.62
C ALA A 100 -2.66 -2.88 -11.64
N LEU A 101 -1.35 -3.02 -11.35
CA LEU A 101 -0.29 -2.69 -12.29
C LEU A 101 -0.43 -3.52 -13.58
N ALA A 102 -0.60 -4.84 -13.47
CA ALA A 102 -0.78 -5.71 -14.63
C ALA A 102 -2.02 -5.37 -15.45
N LYS A 103 -3.14 -5.05 -14.79
CA LYS A 103 -4.40 -4.67 -15.44
C LYS A 103 -4.29 -3.35 -16.16
N LEU A 104 -3.54 -2.38 -15.63
CA LEU A 104 -3.25 -1.13 -16.32
C LEU A 104 -2.37 -1.33 -17.55
N GLU A 105 -1.37 -2.22 -17.49
CA GLU A 105 -0.57 -2.57 -18.67
C GLU A 105 -1.43 -3.16 -19.79
N GLN A 106 -2.39 -4.02 -19.45
CA GLN A 106 -3.30 -4.64 -20.42
C GLN A 106 -4.36 -3.65 -20.93
N GLY A 107 -4.95 -2.84 -20.05
CA GLY A 107 -6.05 -1.92 -20.37
C GLY A 107 -5.64 -0.72 -21.22
N LEU A 108 -4.35 -0.38 -21.27
CA LEU A 108 -3.82 0.65 -22.18
C LEU A 108 -4.06 0.33 -23.65
N VAL A 109 -4.21 -0.95 -24.00
CA VAL A 109 -4.44 -1.41 -25.37
C VAL A 109 -5.86 -1.08 -25.84
N SER A 110 -6.82 -0.83 -24.94
CA SER A 110 -8.24 -0.65 -25.24
C SER A 110 -8.80 0.74 -24.91
N ALA A 111 -7.96 1.73 -24.59
CA ALA A 111 -8.36 2.94 -23.86
C ALA A 111 -9.10 4.04 -24.67
N LEU A 112 -9.59 3.76 -25.88
CA LEU A 112 -10.57 4.65 -26.53
C LEU A 112 -11.88 4.52 -25.74
N PRO A 113 -12.48 5.61 -25.22
CA PRO A 113 -12.38 7.01 -25.66
C PRO A 113 -11.56 7.96 -24.76
N TYR A 114 -10.82 7.46 -23.77
CA TYR A 114 -10.19 8.27 -22.72
C TYR A 114 -8.79 8.82 -23.07
N ALA A 115 -8.57 9.16 -24.33
CA ALA A 115 -7.27 9.66 -24.81
C ALA A 115 -6.85 10.92 -24.02
N GLY A 116 -5.67 10.89 -23.39
CA GLY A 116 -5.19 12.01 -22.57
C GLY A 116 -5.56 11.97 -21.09
N ARG A 117 -6.39 11.01 -20.65
CA ARG A 117 -6.77 10.88 -19.23
C ARG A 117 -5.86 9.91 -18.49
N LEU A 118 -5.76 10.09 -17.17
CA LEU A 118 -5.18 9.09 -16.29
C LEU A 118 -6.14 7.89 -16.18
N LEU A 119 -5.63 6.69 -16.37
CA LEU A 119 -6.33 5.45 -16.06
C LEU A 119 -5.99 5.02 -14.64
N GLY A 120 -6.96 4.43 -13.96
CA GLY A 120 -6.82 3.96 -12.59
C GLY A 120 -7.52 2.63 -12.36
N VAL A 121 -6.98 1.87 -11.41
CA VAL A 121 -7.59 0.65 -10.85
C VAL A 121 -7.62 0.81 -9.34
N THR A 122 -8.83 0.80 -8.76
CA THR A 122 -8.98 0.86 -7.29
C THR A 122 -8.59 -0.48 -6.66
N VAL A 123 -7.87 -0.38 -5.54
CA VAL A 123 -7.35 -1.54 -4.79
C VAL A 123 -7.81 -1.55 -3.33
N GLY A 124 -8.39 -0.44 -2.86
CA GLY A 124 -9.08 -0.42 -1.59
C GLY A 124 -9.88 0.87 -1.36
N ALA A 125 -11.00 0.76 -0.66
CA ALA A 125 -11.77 1.91 -0.18
C ALA A 125 -11.19 2.41 1.14
N LEU A 126 -11.05 3.73 1.27
CA LEU A 126 -10.65 4.39 2.50
C LEU A 126 -11.90 4.74 3.31
N VAL A 127 -11.99 4.17 4.51
CA VAL A 127 -13.08 4.35 5.45
C VAL A 127 -12.54 5.12 6.66
N PRO A 128 -12.91 6.40 6.85
CA PRO A 128 -12.40 7.23 7.94
C PRO A 128 -12.80 6.74 9.34
N SER A 129 -14.02 6.23 9.51
CA SER A 129 -14.61 5.97 10.85
C SER A 129 -13.85 4.93 11.69
N PRO A 130 -13.34 3.82 11.13
CA PRO A 130 -12.46 2.90 11.86
C PRO A 130 -11.14 3.54 12.32
N ILE A 131 -10.62 4.52 11.57
CA ILE A 131 -9.36 5.23 11.88
C ILE A 131 -9.61 6.24 13.01
N ALA A 132 -10.73 6.97 12.94
CA ALA A 132 -11.14 7.97 13.91
C ALA A 132 -11.24 7.44 15.37
N LYS A 133 -11.45 6.14 15.56
CA LYS A 133 -11.53 5.52 16.90
C LYS A 133 -10.20 5.55 17.65
N ASP A 134 -9.11 5.31 16.93
CA ASP A 134 -7.75 5.30 17.49
C ASP A 134 -7.03 6.64 17.27
N ASP A 135 -7.49 7.41 16.30
CA ASP A 135 -6.97 8.74 15.97
C ASP A 135 -8.12 9.73 15.73
N PRO A 136 -8.71 10.28 16.80
CA PRO A 136 -9.83 11.20 16.71
C PRO A 136 -9.52 12.50 15.95
N LYS A 137 -8.22 12.83 15.81
CA LYS A 137 -7.77 14.00 15.06
C LYS A 137 -7.56 13.71 13.58
N MET A 138 -7.77 12.48 13.12
CA MET A 138 -7.62 12.05 11.72
C MET A 138 -6.22 12.38 11.15
N MET A 139 -5.18 12.23 11.98
CA MET A 139 -3.80 12.53 11.60
C MET A 139 -3.08 11.35 10.92
N SER A 140 -3.70 10.18 10.98
CA SER A 140 -3.24 8.93 10.41
C SER A 140 -3.32 8.98 8.90
N ARG A 141 -2.23 8.57 8.28
CA ARG A 141 -2.08 8.54 6.82
C ARG A 141 -1.97 7.11 6.35
N ILE A 142 -2.41 6.86 5.12
CA ILE A 142 -2.18 5.59 4.47
C ILE A 142 -0.88 5.68 3.69
N VAL A 143 0.11 4.90 4.11
CA VAL A 143 1.38 4.78 3.39
C VAL A 143 1.35 3.50 2.56
N THR A 144 1.91 3.56 1.35
CA THR A 144 2.17 2.39 0.48
C THR A 144 3.57 2.54 -0.10
N THR A 145 4.36 1.46 -0.11
CA THR A 145 5.71 1.46 -0.69
C THR A 145 5.83 0.48 -1.85
N LEU A 146 6.69 0.79 -2.81
CA LEU A 146 7.04 -0.09 -3.92
C LEU A 146 8.55 -0.04 -4.20
N PRO A 147 9.13 -1.08 -4.80
CA PRO A 147 10.43 -0.94 -5.45
C PRO A 147 10.34 0.14 -6.54
N ALA A 148 11.33 1.02 -6.67
CA ALA A 148 11.24 2.13 -7.62
C ALA A 148 11.14 1.67 -9.09
N ASP A 149 11.69 0.50 -9.44
CA ASP A 149 11.63 -0.08 -10.78
C ASP A 149 10.20 -0.47 -11.22
N LYS A 150 9.25 -0.55 -10.28
CA LYS A 150 7.81 -0.75 -10.57
C LYS A 150 7.07 0.52 -10.96
N VAL A 151 7.70 1.68 -10.81
CA VAL A 151 7.09 2.99 -11.09
C VAL A 151 7.91 3.84 -12.03
N THR A 152 9.23 3.62 -12.16
CA THR A 152 10.10 4.36 -13.08
C THR A 152 11.07 3.42 -13.81
N HIS A 153 11.44 3.81 -15.03
CA HIS A 153 12.54 3.18 -15.78
C HIS A 153 13.87 3.92 -15.58
N THR A 154 13.89 4.98 -14.76
CA THR A 154 15.11 5.72 -14.45
C THR A 154 16.07 4.82 -13.69
N VAL A 155 17.28 4.67 -14.22
CA VAL A 155 18.32 3.88 -13.57
C VAL A 155 18.68 4.49 -12.20
N PRO A 156 18.89 3.67 -11.15
CA PRO A 156 19.12 4.17 -9.79
C PRO A 156 20.23 5.24 -9.70
N ALA A 157 21.32 5.07 -10.44
CA ALA A 157 22.46 5.99 -10.45
C ALA A 157 22.12 7.41 -10.97
N ALA A 158 21.06 7.57 -11.76
CA ALA A 158 20.62 8.84 -12.32
C ALA A 158 19.55 9.54 -11.45
N LEU A 159 18.99 8.86 -10.45
CA LEU A 159 18.02 9.46 -9.54
C LEU A 159 18.60 10.65 -8.75
N PRO A 160 19.77 10.56 -8.09
CA PRO A 160 20.26 11.64 -7.23
C PRO A 160 20.66 12.92 -8.00
N THR A 161 20.78 12.86 -9.33
CA THR A 161 21.17 14.01 -10.16
C THR A 161 19.99 14.90 -10.55
N GLN A 162 18.76 14.54 -10.19
CA GLN A 162 17.57 15.27 -10.58
C GLN A 162 16.59 15.42 -9.39
N PRO A 163 15.92 16.58 -9.24
CA PRO A 163 14.98 16.81 -8.14
C PRO A 163 13.66 16.02 -8.28
N ALA A 164 13.35 15.56 -9.49
CA ALA A 164 12.16 14.78 -9.79
C ALA A 164 12.39 13.89 -11.00
N THR A 165 11.77 12.72 -11.02
CA THR A 165 11.87 11.76 -12.12
C THR A 165 10.52 11.44 -12.75
N VAL A 166 10.54 11.00 -14.00
CA VAL A 166 9.34 10.51 -14.70
C VAL A 166 8.97 9.13 -14.17
N VAL A 167 7.68 8.94 -13.89
CA VAL A 167 7.09 7.66 -13.49
C VAL A 167 6.02 7.25 -14.48
N HIS A 168 5.92 5.95 -14.74
CA HIS A 168 4.87 5.36 -15.58
C HIS A 168 3.65 4.92 -14.74
N SER A 169 3.82 4.75 -13.43
CA SER A 169 2.75 4.35 -12.51
C SER A 169 2.86 5.14 -11.22
N ARG A 170 1.73 5.42 -10.56
CA ARG A 170 1.68 5.98 -9.20
C ARG A 170 0.65 5.22 -8.38
N VAL A 171 0.89 5.10 -7.08
CA VAL A 171 -0.15 4.73 -6.11
C VAL A 171 -0.68 6.04 -5.53
N THR A 172 -1.99 6.24 -5.52
CA THR A 172 -2.59 7.54 -5.21
C THR A 172 -4.02 7.40 -4.70
N ASP A 173 -4.59 8.51 -4.22
CA ASP A 173 -6.00 8.60 -3.88
C ASP A 173 -6.85 9.02 -5.09
N VAL A 174 -8.04 8.42 -5.22
CA VAL A 174 -9.09 8.85 -6.15
C VAL A 174 -10.39 9.02 -5.40
N VAL A 175 -11.26 9.93 -5.85
CA VAL A 175 -12.60 10.12 -5.27
C VAL A 175 -13.63 9.75 -6.31
N GLN A 176 -14.42 8.71 -6.01
CA GLN A 176 -15.43 8.13 -6.90
C GLN A 176 -16.56 7.58 -6.03
N ASP A 177 -17.80 7.66 -6.52
CA ASP A 177 -18.97 7.13 -5.81
C ASP A 177 -19.08 7.61 -4.35
N ASP A 178 -18.78 8.90 -4.12
CA ASP A 178 -18.76 9.56 -2.81
C ASP A 178 -17.81 8.92 -1.79
N LYS A 179 -16.77 8.23 -2.27
CA LYS A 179 -15.75 7.57 -1.44
C LYS A 179 -14.35 7.93 -1.91
N GLN A 180 -13.41 7.95 -0.97
CA GLN A 180 -11.99 8.00 -1.28
C GLN A 180 -11.47 6.58 -1.43
N HIS A 181 -10.69 6.31 -2.47
CA HIS A 181 -10.10 5.01 -2.75
C HIS A 181 -8.58 5.13 -2.89
N LEU A 182 -7.87 4.09 -2.46
CA LEU A 182 -6.51 3.80 -2.86
C LEU A 182 -6.56 3.20 -4.27
N ALA A 183 -5.83 3.79 -5.21
CA ALA A 183 -5.75 3.33 -6.59
C ALA A 183 -4.31 3.30 -7.09
N VAL A 184 -4.05 2.40 -8.03
CA VAL A 184 -2.89 2.52 -8.91
C VAL A 184 -3.35 3.30 -10.14
N VAL A 185 -2.58 4.29 -10.55
CA VAL A 185 -2.85 5.10 -11.74
C VAL A 185 -1.68 5.09 -12.71
N LYS A 186 -2.00 5.16 -13.99
CA LYS A 186 -1.04 5.23 -15.10
C LYS A 186 -1.58 6.19 -16.16
N SER A 187 -0.68 6.88 -16.84
CA SER A 187 -1.04 7.61 -18.06
C SER A 187 -0.43 6.93 -19.29
N PRO A 188 -1.21 6.68 -20.36
CA PRO A 188 -0.65 6.32 -21.67
C PRO A 188 0.15 7.45 -22.30
N THR A 189 -0.24 8.70 -22.06
CA THR A 189 0.17 9.84 -22.89
C THR A 189 0.73 11.03 -22.10
N VAL A 190 0.44 11.14 -20.80
CA VAL A 190 0.87 12.26 -19.96
C VAL A 190 2.02 11.80 -19.05
N PRO A 191 3.23 12.38 -19.18
CA PRO A 191 4.32 12.03 -18.28
C PRO A 191 3.98 12.48 -16.86
N MET A 192 3.89 11.51 -15.95
CA MET A 192 3.79 11.79 -14.52
C MET A 192 5.20 11.97 -13.94
N ARG A 193 5.36 12.87 -12.97
CA ARG A 193 6.63 13.06 -12.26
C ARG A 193 6.43 12.99 -10.77
N VAL A 194 7.42 12.44 -10.07
CA VAL A 194 7.49 12.45 -8.60
C VAL A 194 8.84 12.99 -8.15
N PRO A 195 8.89 13.69 -7.01
CA PRO A 195 10.14 14.09 -6.37
C PRO A 195 11.10 12.92 -6.16
N VAL A 196 12.40 13.19 -6.30
CA VAL A 196 13.46 12.30 -5.84
C VAL A 196 14.06 12.90 -4.57
N VAL A 197 14.09 12.10 -3.51
CA VAL A 197 14.52 12.53 -2.18
C VAL A 197 15.67 11.66 -1.72
N SER A 198 16.79 12.27 -1.32
CA SER A 198 17.91 11.54 -0.75
C SER A 198 17.63 11.17 0.70
N ALA A 199 17.78 9.89 1.02
CA ALA A 199 17.66 9.42 2.40
C ALA A 199 18.89 9.82 3.21
N LYS A 200 18.68 10.31 4.44
CA LYS A 200 19.77 10.69 5.36
C LYS A 200 19.95 9.60 6.42
N PRO A 201 21.17 9.15 6.71
CA PRO A 201 21.40 8.17 7.76
C PRO A 201 21.04 8.77 9.13
N THR A 202 20.53 7.93 10.03
CA THR A 202 20.30 8.30 11.43
C THR A 202 21.38 7.73 12.33
N LYS A 203 21.30 8.01 13.64
CA LYS A 203 22.14 7.35 14.66
C LYS A 203 21.85 5.84 14.77
N ARG A 204 20.68 5.36 14.31
CA ARG A 204 20.29 3.95 14.34
C ARG A 204 20.78 3.25 13.06
N PRO A 205 21.61 2.19 13.15
CA PRO A 205 22.07 1.46 11.99
C PRO A 205 20.91 0.93 11.13
N GLY A 206 20.99 1.16 9.83
CA GLY A 206 19.98 0.71 8.86
C GLY A 206 18.67 1.51 8.87
N VAL A 207 18.59 2.60 9.65
CA VAL A 207 17.43 3.51 9.67
C VAL A 207 17.82 4.85 9.06
N TYR A 208 17.01 5.31 8.12
CA TYR A 208 17.21 6.55 7.37
C TYR A 208 15.99 7.46 7.53
N THR A 209 16.16 8.75 7.28
CA THR A 209 15.07 9.72 7.18
C THR A 209 14.93 10.29 5.78
N ALA A 210 13.71 10.58 5.36
CA ALA A 210 13.43 11.22 4.07
C ALA A 210 12.27 12.22 4.17
N SER A 211 12.39 13.35 3.46
CA SER A 211 11.33 14.36 3.39
C SER A 211 10.36 14.03 2.25
N VAL A 212 9.25 13.37 2.55
CA VAL A 212 8.25 12.94 1.54
C VAL A 212 7.04 13.87 1.51
N VAL A 213 6.58 14.32 2.67
CA VAL A 213 5.41 15.19 2.79
C VAL A 213 5.88 16.62 3.13
N PRO A 214 5.62 17.61 2.27
CA PRO A 214 6.00 19.00 2.55
C PRO A 214 5.42 19.50 3.88
N GLY A 215 6.24 20.18 4.68
CA GLY A 215 5.82 20.74 5.97
C GLY A 215 5.70 19.72 7.12
N MET A 216 5.96 18.44 6.87
CA MET A 216 5.95 17.39 7.90
C MET A 216 7.39 16.98 8.29
N PRO A 217 7.58 16.41 9.49
CA PRO A 217 8.84 15.77 9.88
C PRO A 217 9.24 14.67 8.88
N ASP A 218 10.54 14.46 8.70
CA ASP A 218 11.04 13.39 7.83
C ASP A 218 10.55 12.01 8.31
N ILE A 219 10.13 11.17 7.36
CA ILE A 219 9.70 9.79 7.65
C ILE A 219 10.91 8.92 7.94
N HIS A 220 10.87 8.14 9.01
CA HIS A 220 11.90 7.16 9.33
C HIS A 220 11.65 5.85 8.58
N VAL A 221 12.60 5.42 7.77
CA VAL A 221 12.51 4.21 6.96
C VAL A 221 13.63 3.27 7.32
N ARG A 222 13.26 2.04 7.67
CA ARG A 222 14.19 0.92 7.78
C ARG A 222 13.91 -0.07 6.68
N VAL A 223 14.90 -0.36 5.83
CA VAL A 223 14.76 -1.42 4.83
C VAL A 223 15.41 -2.69 5.37
N GLN A 224 14.65 -3.79 5.35
CA GLN A 224 15.05 -5.06 5.93
C GLN A 224 15.00 -6.17 4.89
N ASP A 225 15.96 -7.08 4.99
CA ASP A 225 15.90 -8.37 4.32
C ASP A 225 14.83 -9.27 4.96
N GLY A 226 14.37 -10.25 4.18
CA GLY A 226 13.36 -11.22 4.64
C GLY A 226 11.92 -10.75 4.45
N LYS A 227 11.01 -11.37 5.21
CA LYS A 227 9.57 -11.14 5.17
C LYS A 227 9.09 -10.64 6.54
N PRO A 228 8.05 -9.79 6.58
CA PRO A 228 7.47 -9.38 7.85
C PRO A 228 6.88 -10.60 8.57
N ALA A 229 7.03 -10.66 9.90
CA ALA A 229 6.52 -11.77 10.72
C ALA A 229 5.00 -11.90 10.62
N THR A 230 4.30 -10.77 10.54
CA THR A 230 2.86 -10.67 10.29
C THR A 230 2.59 -9.43 9.44
N LEU A 231 1.69 -9.55 8.46
CA LEU A 231 1.15 -8.40 7.75
C LEU A 231 -0.08 -7.91 8.52
N SER A 232 0.06 -6.82 9.27
CA SER A 232 -1.10 -6.17 9.88
C SER A 232 -2.01 -5.61 8.79
N GLN A 233 -3.31 -5.90 8.86
CA GLN A 233 -4.27 -5.24 7.98
C GLN A 233 -4.37 -3.76 8.36
N PRO A 234 -4.27 -2.83 7.40
CA PRO A 234 -4.51 -1.43 7.65
C PRO A 234 -5.95 -1.21 8.16
N LYS A 235 -6.08 -0.40 9.21
CA LYS A 235 -7.39 0.04 9.70
C LYS A 235 -7.97 1.04 8.72
N GLY A 236 -9.26 0.90 8.43
CA GLY A 236 -9.97 1.81 7.53
C GLY A 236 -9.57 1.68 6.06
N VAL A 237 -8.94 0.58 5.64
CA VAL A 237 -8.79 0.24 4.22
C VAL A 237 -9.52 -1.07 3.97
N THR A 238 -10.60 -1.01 3.21
CA THR A 238 -11.34 -2.19 2.78
C THR A 238 -10.78 -2.63 1.42
N PRO A 239 -10.29 -3.88 1.27
CA PRO A 239 -9.76 -4.35 -0.01
C PRO A 239 -10.80 -4.24 -1.14
N GLU A 240 -10.35 -3.80 -2.31
CA GLU A 240 -11.15 -3.73 -3.54
C GLU A 240 -10.37 -4.30 -4.72
N ARG A 241 -11.11 -4.69 -5.77
CA ARG A 241 -10.55 -5.11 -7.06
C ARG A 241 -11.32 -4.42 -8.17
N GLY A 242 -10.97 -3.16 -8.43
CA GLY A 242 -11.63 -2.34 -9.42
C GLY A 242 -11.34 -2.75 -10.87
N ASP A 243 -12.17 -2.24 -11.77
CA ASP A 243 -11.88 -2.22 -13.21
C ASP A 243 -11.00 -1.05 -13.61
N THR A 244 -10.36 -1.18 -14.78
CA THR A 244 -9.62 -0.06 -15.38
C THR A 244 -10.63 0.96 -15.85
N LYS A 245 -10.57 2.16 -15.27
CA LYS A 245 -11.43 3.30 -15.60
C LYS A 245 -10.62 4.59 -15.56
N PRO A 246 -11.14 5.73 -16.05
CA PRO A 246 -10.54 7.02 -15.75
C PRO A 246 -10.34 7.21 -14.24
N ALA A 247 -9.15 7.67 -13.83
CA ALA A 247 -8.81 7.89 -12.43
C ALA A 247 -9.52 9.11 -11.82
N GLY A 248 -10.08 9.98 -12.67
CA GLY A 248 -10.64 11.26 -12.29
C GLY A 248 -9.65 12.41 -12.44
N PHE A 249 -10.16 13.63 -12.59
CA PHE A 249 -9.42 14.87 -12.72
C PHE A 249 -8.74 15.31 -11.44
N THR A 250 -9.27 14.90 -10.28
CA THR A 250 -8.70 15.22 -8.97
C THR A 250 -7.83 14.10 -8.41
N ALA A 251 -7.50 13.08 -9.22
CA ALA A 251 -6.64 11.97 -8.80
C ALA A 251 -5.31 12.48 -8.20
N GLY A 252 -5.00 11.99 -7.01
CA GLY A 252 -3.81 12.38 -6.25
C GLY A 252 -3.86 13.72 -5.55
N GLY A 253 -5.03 14.37 -5.50
CA GLY A 253 -5.20 15.66 -4.81
C GLY A 253 -4.88 15.62 -3.31
N ASN A 254 -4.86 14.44 -2.68
CA ASN A 254 -4.49 14.24 -1.27
C ASN A 254 -3.38 13.18 -1.12
N THR A 255 -2.53 13.06 -2.15
CA THR A 255 -1.38 12.15 -2.16
C THR A 255 -0.08 12.93 -2.21
N HIS A 256 0.86 12.52 -1.37
CA HIS A 256 2.26 12.94 -1.41
C HIS A 256 3.14 11.72 -1.66
N ASP A 257 3.81 11.69 -2.79
CA ASP A 257 4.67 10.58 -3.17
C ASP A 257 6.07 11.04 -3.57
N ALA A 258 7.03 10.14 -3.43
CA ALA A 258 8.43 10.39 -3.78
C ALA A 258 9.17 9.08 -4.05
N ILE A 259 10.27 9.17 -4.78
CA ILE A 259 11.28 8.12 -4.84
C ILE A 259 12.39 8.47 -3.85
N ILE A 260 12.56 7.63 -2.83
CA ILE A 260 13.62 7.73 -1.84
C ILE A 260 14.84 7.00 -2.40
N HIS A 261 15.93 7.76 -2.62
CA HIS A 261 17.23 7.24 -3.02
C HIS A 261 18.12 7.10 -1.78
N PHE A 262 18.52 5.86 -1.47
CA PHE A 262 19.40 5.60 -0.33
C PHE A 262 20.88 5.80 -0.70
N PRO A 263 21.72 6.14 0.28
CA PRO A 263 23.17 6.18 0.07
C PRO A 263 23.73 4.82 -0.39
N PRO A 264 24.77 4.76 -1.25
CA PRO A 264 25.32 3.51 -1.78
C PRO A 264 25.74 2.48 -0.71
N GLU A 265 26.24 2.96 0.43
CA GLU A 265 26.66 2.15 1.58
C GLU A 265 25.52 1.34 2.20
N SER A 266 24.27 1.77 1.99
CA SER A 266 23.07 1.08 2.48
C SER A 266 22.81 -0.26 1.80
N LYS A 267 23.41 -0.51 0.63
CA LYS A 267 23.12 -1.65 -0.25
C LYS A 267 21.62 -1.85 -0.49
N THR A 268 20.87 -0.75 -0.48
CA THR A 268 19.42 -0.71 -0.60
C THR A 268 19.07 0.04 -1.87
N GLY A 269 18.29 -0.61 -2.74
CA GLY A 269 17.77 0.03 -3.93
C GLY A 269 16.78 1.16 -3.59
N PRO A 270 16.55 2.10 -4.52
CA PRO A 270 15.56 3.15 -4.32
C PRO A 270 14.15 2.57 -4.14
N ILE A 271 13.36 3.21 -3.28
CA ILE A 271 11.96 2.83 -3.04
C ILE A 271 11.04 3.99 -3.40
N TYR A 272 9.90 3.68 -3.99
CA TYR A 272 8.78 4.59 -4.10
C TYR A 272 7.95 4.54 -2.82
N VAL A 273 7.56 5.71 -2.32
CA VAL A 273 6.66 5.86 -1.17
C VAL A 273 5.51 6.77 -1.58
N SER A 274 4.29 6.33 -1.33
CA SER A 274 3.06 7.13 -1.44
C SER A 274 2.47 7.30 -0.05
N VAL A 275 2.17 8.54 0.33
CA VAL A 275 1.53 8.92 1.59
C VAL A 275 0.21 9.62 1.25
N ILE A 276 -0.90 9.05 1.71
CA ILE A 276 -2.25 9.54 1.41
C ILE A 276 -2.90 10.05 2.69
N ASP A 277 -3.42 11.27 2.63
CA ASP A 277 -4.25 11.83 3.68
C ASP A 277 -5.66 11.22 3.61
N VAL A 278 -6.18 10.79 4.76
CA VAL A 278 -7.53 10.21 4.86
C VAL A 278 -8.54 11.35 4.99
N LEU A 279 -9.41 11.49 3.98
CA LEU A 279 -10.37 12.57 3.91
C LEU A 279 -11.57 12.34 4.85
N THR A 280 -12.06 13.40 5.47
CA THR A 280 -13.37 13.38 6.15
C THR A 280 -14.51 13.27 5.13
N PRO A 281 -15.71 12.82 5.53
CA PRO A 281 -16.87 12.77 4.63
C PRO A 281 -17.17 14.11 3.93
N GLU A 282 -17.00 15.23 4.63
CA GLU A 282 -17.17 16.57 4.05
C GLU A 282 -16.11 16.88 2.98
N GLN A 283 -14.87 16.50 3.21
CA GLN A 283 -13.78 16.68 2.24
C GLN A 283 -13.98 15.79 1.01
N VAL A 284 -14.44 14.55 1.19
CA VAL A 284 -14.81 13.64 0.09
C VAL A 284 -15.91 14.27 -0.76
N LYS A 285 -16.99 14.79 -0.14
CA LYS A 285 -18.07 15.46 -0.87
C LYS A 285 -17.58 16.68 -1.67
N LYS A 286 -16.65 17.47 -1.11
CA LYS A 286 -16.02 18.60 -1.82
C LYS A 286 -15.21 18.13 -3.03
N ARG A 287 -14.40 17.07 -2.87
CA ARG A 287 -13.63 16.48 -3.97
C ARG A 287 -14.54 15.89 -5.05
N GLN A 288 -15.62 15.22 -4.67
CA GLN A 288 -16.60 14.68 -5.61
C GLN A 288 -17.32 15.79 -6.39
N ALA A 289 -17.69 16.89 -5.73
CA ALA A 289 -18.30 18.04 -6.41
C ALA A 289 -17.34 18.67 -7.45
N GLU A 290 -16.06 18.82 -7.11
CA GLU A 290 -15.04 19.31 -8.04
C GLU A 290 -14.79 18.34 -9.20
N GLU A 291 -14.80 17.03 -8.92
CA GLU A 291 -14.70 15.98 -9.93
C GLU A 291 -15.84 16.08 -10.94
N ASN A 292 -17.08 16.20 -10.45
CA ASN A 292 -18.27 16.34 -11.29
C ASN A 292 -18.24 17.63 -12.11
N ARG A 293 -17.79 18.75 -11.51
CA ARG A 293 -17.64 20.03 -12.23
C ARG A 293 -16.65 19.91 -13.38
N ARG A 294 -15.46 19.34 -13.15
CA ARG A 294 -14.46 19.15 -14.20
C ARG A 294 -14.91 18.16 -15.27
N GLN A 295 -15.66 17.13 -14.90
CA GLN A 295 -16.25 16.21 -15.87
C GLN A 295 -17.27 16.92 -16.76
N GLN A 296 -18.12 17.79 -16.22
CA GLN A 296 -19.06 18.59 -17.01
C GLN A 296 -18.34 19.55 -17.98
N GLU A 297 -17.28 20.22 -17.53
CA GLU A 297 -16.46 21.09 -18.39
C GLU A 297 -15.76 20.32 -19.51
N TRP A 298 -15.26 19.13 -19.20
CA TRP A 298 -14.68 18.23 -20.18
C TRP A 298 -15.70 17.74 -21.19
N ASP A 299 -16.85 17.26 -20.73
CA ASP A 299 -17.92 16.73 -21.59
C ASP A 299 -18.45 17.79 -22.56
N ALA A 300 -18.56 19.05 -22.11
CA ALA A 300 -18.97 20.18 -22.95
C ALA A 300 -17.99 20.47 -24.11
N THR A 301 -16.72 20.09 -23.95
CA THR A 301 -15.66 20.34 -24.95
C THR A 301 -15.25 19.08 -25.72
N HIS A 302 -15.74 17.89 -25.32
CA HIS A 302 -15.40 16.59 -25.90
C HIS A 302 -16.66 15.77 -26.26
N PRO A 303 -17.54 16.27 -27.15
CA PRO A 303 -18.82 15.62 -27.47
C PRO A 303 -18.67 14.21 -28.08
N ILE A 304 -17.55 13.94 -28.77
CA ILE A 304 -17.26 12.60 -29.32
C ILE A 304 -17.03 11.59 -28.18
N GLU A 305 -16.22 11.94 -27.18
CA GLU A 305 -15.95 11.06 -26.02
C GLU A 305 -17.24 10.79 -25.23
N VAL A 306 -18.13 11.80 -25.12
CA VAL A 306 -19.45 11.63 -24.49
C VAL A 306 -20.28 10.59 -25.25
N ALA A 307 -20.41 10.73 -26.57
CA ALA A 307 -21.17 9.78 -27.39
C ALA A 307 -20.59 8.36 -27.31
N GLU A 308 -19.27 8.21 -27.37
CA GLU A 308 -18.59 6.92 -27.24
C GLU A 308 -18.82 6.29 -25.85
N ARG A 309 -18.82 7.09 -24.79
CA ARG A 309 -19.14 6.65 -23.42
C ARG A 309 -20.60 6.19 -23.31
N GLU A 310 -21.56 6.95 -23.84
CA GLU A 310 -22.98 6.58 -23.82
C GLU A 310 -23.25 5.27 -24.57
N VAL A 311 -22.60 5.06 -25.73
CA VAL A 311 -22.67 3.79 -26.46
C VAL A 311 -22.09 2.64 -25.62
N ALA A 312 -20.93 2.85 -25.00
CA ALA A 312 -20.30 1.82 -24.16
C ALA A 312 -21.16 1.46 -22.93
N GLU A 313 -21.85 2.43 -22.33
CA GLU A 313 -22.78 2.21 -21.22
C GLU A 313 -24.04 1.48 -21.68
N ALA A 314 -24.62 1.85 -22.83
CA ALA A 314 -25.77 1.18 -23.41
C ALA A 314 -25.47 -0.30 -23.72
N VAL A 315 -24.28 -0.61 -24.24
CA VAL A 315 -23.85 -1.99 -24.53
C VAL A 315 -23.67 -2.82 -23.24
N LYS A 316 -23.29 -2.21 -22.11
CA LYS A 316 -23.20 -2.90 -20.82
C LYS A 316 -24.56 -3.17 -20.16
N GLY A 317 -25.59 -2.42 -20.52
CA GLY A 317 -26.95 -2.54 -19.98
C GLY A 317 -27.84 -3.56 -20.70
N VAL A 318 -27.35 -4.17 -21.78
CA VAL A 318 -28.01 -5.24 -22.57
C VAL A 318 -27.41 -6.59 -22.20
#